data_AF-A0A2G2GGE5-F1
#
_entry.id   AF-A0A2G2GGE5-F1
#
_cell.length_a   1.000
_cell.length_b   1.000
_cell.length_c   1.000
_cell.angle_alpha   90.00
_cell.angle_beta   90.00
_cell.angle_gamma   90.00
#
_symmetry.space_group_name_H-M   'P 1'
#
loop_
_entity.id
_entity.type
_entity.pdbx_description
1 polymer ?
#
loop_
_entity_poly.entity_id
_entity_poly.type
_entity_poly.pdbx_seq_one_letter_code
_entity_poly.pdbx_strand_id
1 'polypeptide(L)'
;MINWFKTLPVYLELDEFRVIHACWDEPSLMTINQQINSDHTLSDELIIQSATKNSPEYHAIENLLKGPEIPLPDGMVFYDKDKNKRDNVRIKWWNKTADNYRDITVGPDEDIASIPNHPIPPDSLRPTYPTGAPVVFVGHYWRAAKAPLSHNIACVDFSAGKGGPLMAYRWTEDDVELDSKKLIRF
;
A
#
# COMPACT_ATOMS: atom_id res chain seq x y z
N MET A 1 6.70 21.19 6.24
CA MET A 1 6.82 19.74 6.53
C MET A 1 7.39 19.61 7.94
N ILE A 2 6.81 18.76 8.82
CA ILE A 2 7.37 18.56 10.16
C ILE A 2 8.68 17.80 9.99
N ASN A 3 9.82 18.37 10.44
CA ASN A 3 11.18 17.81 10.22
C ASN A 3 11.32 16.33 10.60
N TRP A 4 10.53 15.88 11.56
CA TRP A 4 10.47 14.47 11.97
C TRP A 4 10.10 13.51 10.82
N PHE A 5 9.21 13.87 9.90
CA PHE A 5 8.87 12.96 8.78
C PHE A 5 10.07 12.68 7.87
N LYS A 6 11.04 13.61 7.81
CA LYS A 6 12.27 13.43 7.04
C LYS A 6 13.26 12.47 7.71
N THR A 7 13.07 12.14 8.99
CA THR A 7 13.91 11.17 9.71
C THR A 7 13.37 9.75 9.62
N LEU A 8 12.23 9.54 8.95
CA LEU A 8 11.62 8.23 8.81
C LEU A 8 12.00 7.63 7.44
N PRO A 9 12.46 6.37 7.39
CA PRO A 9 12.77 5.73 6.13
C PRO A 9 11.48 5.47 5.32
N VAL A 10 11.58 5.53 4.00
CA VAL A 10 10.49 5.12 3.08
C VAL A 10 10.19 3.64 3.25
N TYR A 11 11.25 2.83 3.41
CA TYR A 11 11.17 1.39 3.63
C TYR A 11 12.33 0.88 4.48
N LEU A 12 12.12 -0.26 5.13
CA LEU A 12 13.16 -1.07 5.75
C LEU A 12 13.28 -2.38 5.00
N GLU A 13 14.51 -2.77 4.70
CA GLU A 13 14.86 -4.08 4.18
C GLU A 13 15.81 -4.74 5.18
N LEU A 14 15.32 -5.77 5.86
CA LEU A 14 16.07 -6.59 6.80
C LEU A 14 16.27 -7.98 6.18
N ASP A 15 17.15 -8.78 6.77
CA ASP A 15 17.47 -10.11 6.25
C ASP A 15 16.22 -11.03 6.16
N GLU A 16 15.29 -10.88 7.10
CA GLU A 16 14.14 -11.78 7.26
C GLU A 16 12.84 -11.21 6.66
N PHE A 17 12.68 -9.89 6.72
CA PHE A 17 11.45 -9.23 6.31
C PHE A 17 11.66 -7.78 5.89
N ARG A 18 10.61 -7.23 5.30
CA ARG A 18 10.53 -5.87 4.78
C ARG A 18 9.45 -5.08 5.50
N VAL A 19 9.61 -3.77 5.59
CA VAL A 19 8.59 -2.85 6.13
C VAL A 19 8.44 -1.67 5.18
N ILE A 20 7.22 -1.33 4.84
CA ILE A 20 6.90 -0.16 4.01
C ILE A 20 5.52 0.39 4.37
N HIS A 21 5.26 1.68 4.14
CA HIS A 21 3.98 2.25 4.58
C HIS A 21 2.77 1.63 3.85
N ALA A 22 2.78 1.51 2.52
CA ALA A 22 1.63 1.03 1.77
C ALA A 22 1.91 -0.08 0.74
N CYS A 23 2.87 0.07 -0.16
CA CYS A 23 3.11 -0.93 -1.21
C CYS A 23 4.60 -1.14 -1.45
N TRP A 24 5.04 -2.41 -1.44
CA TRP A 24 6.36 -2.76 -1.93
C TRP A 24 6.30 -2.98 -3.43
N ASP A 25 6.81 -2.03 -4.20
CA ASP A 25 6.83 -2.07 -5.66
C ASP A 25 8.26 -1.82 -6.17
N GLU A 26 8.89 -2.86 -6.70
CA GLU A 26 10.28 -2.80 -7.17
C GLU A 26 10.53 -1.69 -8.21
N PRO A 27 9.68 -1.52 -9.25
CA PRO A 27 9.83 -0.40 -10.18
C PRO A 27 9.86 0.96 -9.49
N SER A 28 8.94 1.21 -8.55
CA SER A 28 8.89 2.46 -7.78
C SER A 28 10.12 2.65 -6.89
N LEU A 29 10.59 1.58 -6.24
CA LEU A 29 11.84 1.61 -5.45
C LEU A 29 13.04 1.96 -6.32
N MET A 30 13.16 1.35 -7.51
CA MET A 30 14.22 1.64 -8.47
C MET A 30 14.19 3.10 -8.94
N THR A 31 12.99 3.67 -9.15
CA THR A 31 12.83 5.09 -9.53
C THR A 31 13.46 6.04 -8.50
N ILE A 32 13.25 5.77 -7.20
CA ILE A 32 13.71 6.69 -6.14
C ILE A 32 15.10 6.33 -5.57
N ASN A 33 15.65 5.17 -5.90
CA ASN A 33 16.85 4.62 -5.24
C ASN A 33 18.06 5.57 -5.28
N GLN A 34 18.23 6.32 -6.37
CA GLN A 34 19.35 7.28 -6.50
C GLN A 34 19.10 8.63 -5.79
N GLN A 35 17.89 8.86 -5.31
CA GLN A 35 17.44 10.15 -4.78
C GLN A 35 17.10 10.09 -3.29
N ILE A 36 16.96 8.91 -2.71
CA ILE A 36 16.86 8.73 -1.25
C ILE A 36 18.24 8.78 -0.59
N ASN A 37 18.26 9.08 0.70
CA ASN A 37 19.48 8.99 1.50
C ASN A 37 19.88 7.52 1.73
N SER A 38 21.11 7.30 2.18
CA SER A 38 21.65 5.95 2.44
C SER A 38 20.90 5.18 3.54
N ASP A 39 20.14 5.86 4.39
CA ASP A 39 19.27 5.27 5.42
C ASP A 39 17.82 5.12 4.93
N HIS A 40 17.61 5.23 3.62
CA HIS A 40 16.32 5.18 2.92
C HIS A 40 15.34 6.29 3.32
N THR A 41 15.79 7.36 3.97
CA THR A 41 14.97 8.55 4.21
C THR A 41 14.84 9.39 2.92
N LEU A 42 13.79 10.20 2.84
CA LEU A 42 13.61 11.13 1.72
C LEU A 42 14.66 12.24 1.78
N SER A 43 15.36 12.48 0.67
CA SER A 43 16.18 13.68 0.51
C SER A 43 15.31 14.91 0.26
N ASP A 44 15.87 16.10 0.50
CA ASP A 44 15.18 17.37 0.24
C ASP A 44 14.82 17.53 -1.24
N GLU A 45 15.69 17.05 -2.13
CA GLU A 45 15.48 17.04 -3.57
C GLU A 45 14.30 16.14 -3.95
N LEU A 46 14.26 14.91 -3.44
CA LEU A 46 13.17 13.97 -3.73
C LEU A 46 11.83 14.47 -3.17
N ILE A 47 11.83 15.16 -2.02
CA ILE A 47 10.61 15.80 -1.49
C ILE A 47 10.06 16.85 -2.47
N ILE A 48 10.93 17.63 -3.10
CA ILE A 48 10.53 18.64 -4.09
C ILE A 48 10.07 17.96 -5.38
N GLN A 49 10.83 16.99 -5.89
CA GLN A 49 10.53 16.30 -7.15
C GLN A 49 9.23 15.49 -7.05
N SER A 50 9.00 14.79 -5.93
CA SER A 50 7.76 14.07 -5.65
C SER A 50 6.57 14.98 -5.37
N ALA A 51 6.75 16.29 -5.21
CA ALA A 51 5.63 17.25 -5.15
C ALA A 51 5.13 17.66 -6.55
N THR A 52 5.90 17.35 -7.61
CA THR A 52 5.52 17.65 -8.99
C THR A 52 4.61 16.55 -9.53
N LYS A 53 3.31 16.82 -9.61
CA LYS A 53 2.33 15.84 -10.12
C LYS A 53 2.75 15.28 -11.48
N ASN A 54 2.52 13.98 -11.64
CA ASN A 54 2.81 13.21 -12.85
C ASN A 54 4.30 13.03 -13.19
N SER A 55 5.24 13.41 -12.29
CA SER A 55 6.63 12.97 -12.41
C SER A 55 6.78 11.49 -12.04
N PRO A 56 7.82 10.80 -12.53
CA PRO A 56 8.16 9.46 -12.06
C PRO A 56 8.28 9.36 -10.54
N GLU A 57 8.90 10.36 -9.90
CA GLU A 57 9.09 10.44 -8.46
C GLU A 57 7.76 10.60 -7.72
N TYR A 58 6.84 11.41 -8.26
CA TYR A 58 5.49 11.55 -7.73
C TYR A 58 4.78 10.20 -7.75
N HIS A 59 4.75 9.52 -8.90
CA HIS A 59 4.10 8.22 -9.01
C HIS A 59 4.73 7.16 -8.10
N ALA A 60 6.06 7.13 -8.01
CA ALA A 60 6.77 6.21 -7.12
C ALA A 60 6.42 6.46 -5.66
N ILE A 61 6.47 7.71 -5.18
CA ILE A 61 6.15 8.05 -3.79
C ILE A 61 4.67 7.83 -3.48
N GLU A 62 3.74 8.18 -4.39
CA GLU A 62 2.32 7.88 -4.22
C GLU A 62 2.10 6.37 -4.10
N ASN A 63 2.75 5.56 -4.94
CA ASN A 63 2.61 4.11 -4.89
C ASN A 63 3.17 3.52 -3.58
N LEU A 64 4.41 3.87 -3.21
CA LEU A 64 5.08 3.34 -2.03
C LEU A 64 4.40 3.73 -0.72
N LEU A 65 3.95 4.99 -0.61
CA LEU A 65 3.40 5.56 0.63
C LEU A 65 1.86 5.60 0.68
N LYS A 66 1.16 5.57 -0.45
CA LYS A 66 -0.32 5.59 -0.46
C LYS A 66 -0.94 4.38 -1.14
N GLY A 67 -0.13 3.50 -1.70
CA GLY A 67 -0.58 2.31 -2.41
C GLY A 67 -1.00 2.64 -3.84
N PRO A 68 -1.00 1.62 -4.72
CA PRO A 68 -1.31 1.81 -6.14
C PRO A 68 -2.77 2.19 -6.35
N GLU A 69 -2.99 3.15 -7.23
CA GLU A 69 -4.30 3.46 -7.78
C GLU A 69 -4.32 3.14 -9.28
N ILE A 70 -5.47 2.69 -9.77
CA ILE A 70 -5.70 2.49 -11.20
C ILE A 70 -6.92 3.31 -11.65
N PRO A 71 -6.90 3.85 -12.88
CA PRO A 71 -8.05 4.55 -13.41
C PRO A 71 -9.20 3.58 -13.66
N LEU A 72 -10.42 4.07 -13.44
CA LEU A 72 -11.64 3.45 -13.96
C LEU A 72 -11.69 3.58 -15.49
N PRO A 73 -12.50 2.77 -16.18
CA PRO A 73 -12.69 2.90 -17.62
C PRO A 73 -13.21 4.30 -18.01
N ASP A 74 -12.92 4.73 -19.23
CA ASP A 74 -13.26 6.08 -19.70
C ASP A 74 -14.73 6.46 -19.44
N GLY A 75 -14.90 7.63 -18.81
CA GLY A 75 -16.22 8.17 -18.45
C GLY A 75 -16.84 7.58 -17.19
N MET A 76 -16.25 6.55 -16.59
CA MET A 76 -16.72 5.97 -15.34
C MET A 76 -16.17 6.71 -14.12
N VAL A 77 -17.05 6.94 -13.15
CA VAL A 77 -16.71 7.56 -11.87
C VAL A 77 -17.54 6.94 -10.77
N PHE A 78 -17.07 7.10 -9.54
CA PHE A 78 -17.84 6.83 -8.33
C PHE A 78 -17.75 8.04 -7.39
N TYR A 79 -18.58 8.04 -6.35
CA TYR A 79 -18.56 9.07 -5.32
C TYR A 79 -18.22 8.41 -4.00
N ASP A 80 -17.18 8.90 -3.33
CA ASP A 80 -16.88 8.43 -1.97
C ASP A 80 -17.96 8.88 -0.98
N LYS A 81 -17.94 8.34 0.23
CA LYS A 81 -18.85 8.68 1.33
C LYS A 81 -18.94 10.19 1.62
N ASP A 82 -17.89 10.95 1.28
CA ASP A 82 -17.82 12.41 1.46
C ASP A 82 -18.29 13.17 0.19
N LYS A 83 -18.88 12.44 -0.77
CA LYS A 83 -19.42 12.92 -2.06
C LYS A 83 -18.37 13.49 -3.00
N ASN A 84 -17.10 13.13 -2.85
CA ASN A 84 -16.09 13.52 -3.82
C ASN A 84 -16.16 12.59 -5.03
N LYS A 85 -16.15 13.20 -6.22
CA LYS A 85 -16.06 12.48 -7.49
C LYS A 85 -14.68 11.84 -7.62
N ARG A 86 -14.63 10.54 -7.91
CA ARG A 86 -13.42 9.75 -8.11
C ARG A 86 -13.47 9.02 -9.44
N ASP A 87 -12.35 9.01 -10.14
CA ASP A 87 -12.11 8.30 -11.40
C ASP A 87 -10.97 7.28 -11.28
N ASN A 88 -10.38 7.15 -10.08
CA ASN A 88 -9.32 6.19 -9.76
C ASN A 88 -9.71 5.42 -8.51
N VAL A 89 -9.33 4.14 -8.45
CA VAL A 89 -9.52 3.29 -7.28
C VAL A 89 -8.19 2.80 -6.75
N ARG A 90 -8.04 2.75 -5.43
CA ARG A 90 -6.90 2.11 -4.79
C ARG A 90 -7.06 0.60 -4.80
N ILE A 91 -6.01 -0.12 -5.18
CA ILE A 91 -6.11 -1.57 -5.40
C ILE A 91 -5.48 -2.40 -4.28
N LYS A 92 -6.06 -3.57 -4.03
CA LYS A 92 -5.52 -4.67 -3.24
C LYS A 92 -4.39 -5.31 -4.07
N TRP A 93 -3.21 -4.70 -4.09
CA TRP A 93 -2.04 -5.23 -4.83
C TRP A 93 -1.60 -6.63 -4.38
N TRP A 94 -2.04 -7.07 -3.20
CA TRP A 94 -1.90 -8.44 -2.71
C TRP A 94 -2.92 -9.43 -3.28
N ASN A 95 -4.00 -8.97 -3.91
CA ASN A 95 -5.04 -9.81 -4.50
C ASN A 95 -4.77 -10.09 -5.99
N LYS A 96 -4.28 -11.30 -6.27
CA LYS A 96 -3.92 -11.74 -7.63
C LYS A 96 -5.11 -12.25 -8.45
N THR A 97 -6.25 -12.54 -7.81
CA THR A 97 -7.39 -13.22 -8.45
C THR A 97 -8.55 -12.29 -8.76
N ALA A 98 -8.53 -11.04 -8.27
CA ALA A 98 -9.57 -10.07 -8.60
C ALA A 98 -9.56 -9.73 -10.11
N ASP A 99 -10.74 -9.84 -10.72
CA ASP A 99 -11.00 -9.63 -12.13
C ASP A 99 -11.91 -8.42 -12.41
N ASN A 100 -12.42 -7.76 -11.37
CA ASN A 100 -13.28 -6.59 -11.47
C ASN A 100 -12.91 -5.49 -10.47
N TYR A 101 -13.33 -4.26 -10.76
CA TYR A 101 -12.96 -3.08 -9.99
C TYR A 101 -13.44 -3.13 -8.53
N ARG A 102 -14.61 -3.69 -8.23
CA ARG A 102 -15.13 -3.77 -6.85
C ARG A 102 -14.26 -4.70 -6.00
N ASP A 103 -13.94 -5.87 -6.54
CA ASP A 103 -13.21 -6.90 -5.81
C ASP A 103 -11.75 -6.51 -5.56
N ILE A 104 -11.14 -5.80 -6.51
CA ILE A 104 -9.77 -5.32 -6.35
C ILE A 104 -9.67 -4.06 -5.48
N THR A 105 -10.75 -3.30 -5.28
CA THR A 105 -10.64 -2.02 -4.57
C THR A 105 -10.43 -2.19 -3.07
N VAL A 106 -9.54 -1.37 -2.50
CA VAL A 106 -9.44 -1.13 -1.05
C VAL A 106 -10.19 0.14 -0.70
N GLY A 107 -11.16 0.04 0.20
CA GLY A 107 -11.91 1.19 0.70
C GLY A 107 -13.05 0.76 1.62
N PRO A 108 -13.81 1.73 2.15
CA PRO A 108 -15.08 1.46 2.81
C PRO A 108 -16.06 0.69 1.92
N ASP A 109 -16.86 -0.19 2.51
CA ASP A 109 -17.83 -1.00 1.75
C ASP A 109 -18.85 -0.12 0.98
N GLU A 110 -19.23 1.04 1.55
CA GLU A 110 -20.11 2.01 0.90
C GLU A 110 -19.49 2.60 -0.38
N ASP A 111 -18.19 2.93 -0.34
CA ASP A 111 -17.45 3.43 -1.50
C ASP A 111 -17.37 2.33 -2.56
N ILE A 112 -17.01 1.10 -2.16
CA ILE A 112 -16.88 -0.05 -3.06
C ILE A 112 -18.22 -0.37 -3.74
N ALA A 113 -19.34 -0.29 -3.01
CA ALA A 113 -20.67 -0.52 -3.56
C ALA A 113 -21.04 0.50 -4.65
N SER A 114 -20.51 1.73 -4.57
CA SER A 114 -20.73 2.79 -5.56
C SER A 114 -19.88 2.65 -6.82
N ILE A 115 -18.80 1.84 -6.78
CA ILE A 115 -17.94 1.59 -7.93
C ILE A 115 -18.71 0.79 -8.99
N PRO A 116 -18.56 1.10 -10.29
CA PRO A 116 -19.15 0.29 -11.35
C PRO A 116 -18.70 -1.17 -11.29
N ASN A 117 -19.63 -2.11 -11.46
CA ASN A 117 -19.28 -3.52 -11.59
C ASN A 117 -18.75 -3.79 -13.01
N HIS A 118 -17.47 -3.52 -13.22
CA HIS A 118 -16.81 -3.62 -14.51
C HIS A 118 -15.55 -4.51 -14.39
N PRO A 119 -15.25 -5.36 -15.39
CA PRO A 119 -14.02 -6.12 -15.40
C PRO A 119 -12.80 -5.20 -15.50
N ILE A 120 -11.69 -5.63 -14.90
CA ILE A 120 -10.39 -4.98 -15.07
C ILE A 120 -9.82 -5.44 -16.42
N PRO A 121 -9.34 -4.52 -17.27
CA PRO A 121 -8.66 -4.91 -18.50
C PRO A 121 -7.50 -5.89 -18.22
N PRO A 122 -7.34 -6.97 -19.00
CA PRO A 122 -6.25 -7.93 -18.81
C PRO A 122 -4.85 -7.29 -18.81
N ASP A 123 -4.68 -6.22 -19.58
CA ASP A 123 -3.42 -5.49 -19.75
C ASP A 123 -3.20 -4.40 -18.70
N SER A 124 -4.06 -4.29 -17.68
CA SER A 124 -3.86 -3.36 -16.58
C SER A 124 -2.60 -3.73 -15.79
N LEU A 125 -1.56 -2.91 -15.95
CA LEU A 125 -0.33 -3.01 -15.17
C LEU A 125 -0.65 -2.77 -13.69
N ARG A 126 -0.40 -3.79 -12.86
CA ARG A 126 -0.60 -3.76 -11.41
C ARG A 126 0.71 -4.15 -10.74
N PRO A 127 1.11 -3.50 -9.64
CA PRO A 127 2.18 -4.02 -8.81
C PRO A 127 1.90 -5.47 -8.43
N THR A 128 2.93 -6.30 -8.52
CA THR A 128 2.85 -7.69 -8.07
C THR A 128 3.99 -7.96 -7.10
N TYR A 129 3.64 -8.62 -6.00
CA TYR A 129 4.63 -9.11 -5.05
C TYR A 129 4.84 -10.61 -5.25
N PRO A 130 6.06 -11.07 -5.55
CA PRO A 130 6.34 -12.48 -5.77
C PRO A 130 5.97 -13.32 -4.55
N THR A 131 5.44 -14.53 -4.77
CA THR A 131 5.10 -15.41 -3.64
C THR A 131 6.33 -15.92 -2.90
N GLY A 132 7.49 -15.97 -3.55
CA GLY A 132 8.78 -16.29 -2.93
C GLY A 132 9.58 -15.09 -2.46
N ALA A 133 9.02 -13.88 -2.51
CA ALA A 133 9.67 -12.70 -1.92
C ALA A 133 9.57 -12.75 -0.38
N PRO A 134 10.47 -12.06 0.35
CA PRO A 134 10.42 -11.98 1.81
C PRO A 134 9.04 -11.56 2.35
N VAL A 135 8.79 -11.77 3.63
CA VAL A 135 7.58 -11.20 4.25
C VAL A 135 7.66 -9.68 4.22
N VAL A 136 6.54 -9.01 3.90
CA VAL A 136 6.44 -7.56 3.97
C VAL A 136 5.31 -7.11 4.90
N PHE A 137 5.66 -6.23 5.83
CA PHE A 137 4.72 -5.57 6.73
C PHE A 137 4.35 -4.18 6.19
N VAL A 138 3.05 -3.91 6.15
CA VAL A 138 2.50 -2.64 5.69
C VAL A 138 1.50 -2.03 6.66
N GLY A 139 1.20 -0.75 6.47
CA GLY A 139 0.12 -0.05 7.17
C GLY A 139 -0.94 0.40 6.18
N HIS A 140 -1.43 1.63 6.36
CA HIS A 140 -2.23 2.41 5.43
C HIS A 140 -3.69 1.93 5.19
N TYR A 141 -3.94 0.63 5.17
CA TYR A 141 -5.19 0.04 4.68
C TYR A 141 -6.27 -0.20 5.74
N TRP A 142 -6.13 0.34 6.96
CA TRP A 142 -7.18 0.39 7.99
C TRP A 142 -7.99 -0.92 8.12
N ARG A 143 -7.30 -2.00 8.49
CA ARG A 143 -7.89 -3.34 8.50
C ARG A 143 -8.82 -3.54 9.69
N ALA A 144 -9.95 -4.20 9.42
CA ALA A 144 -10.83 -4.74 10.47
C ALA A 144 -10.51 -6.22 10.76
N ALA A 145 -10.20 -7.00 9.73
CA ALA A 145 -9.95 -8.43 9.86
C ALA A 145 -8.55 -8.72 10.42
N LYS A 146 -8.48 -9.52 11.48
CA LYS A 146 -7.23 -9.99 12.10
C LYS A 146 -6.62 -11.16 11.31
N ALA A 147 -6.21 -10.89 10.08
CA ALA A 147 -5.57 -11.86 9.21
C ALA A 147 -4.55 -11.17 8.30
N PRO A 148 -3.49 -11.89 7.88
CA PRO A 148 -2.61 -11.46 6.79
C PRO A 148 -3.40 -11.11 5.51
N LEU A 149 -2.80 -10.27 4.66
CA LEU A 149 -3.36 -9.90 3.36
C LEU A 149 -3.09 -10.98 2.30
N SER A 150 -1.95 -11.65 2.40
CA SER A 150 -1.57 -12.87 1.68
C SER A 150 -0.64 -13.71 2.57
N HIS A 151 -0.09 -14.83 2.07
CA HIS A 151 0.84 -15.66 2.83
C HIS A 151 2.15 -14.95 3.20
N ASN A 152 2.56 -13.91 2.45
CA ASN A 152 3.78 -13.13 2.69
C ASN A 152 3.55 -11.60 2.80
N ILE A 153 2.30 -11.14 2.95
CA ILE A 153 1.99 -9.72 3.15
C ILE A 153 1.08 -9.57 4.37
N ALA A 154 1.50 -8.79 5.37
CA ALA A 154 0.71 -8.49 6.56
C ALA A 154 0.50 -6.98 6.71
N CYS A 155 -0.73 -6.56 6.95
CA CYS A 155 -1.02 -5.19 7.36
C CYS A 155 -1.21 -5.11 8.87
N VAL A 156 -0.48 -4.21 9.53
CA VAL A 156 -0.54 -3.98 10.99
C VAL A 156 -1.33 -2.73 11.37
N ASP A 157 -1.88 -2.01 10.39
CA ASP A 157 -2.72 -0.84 10.61
C ASP A 157 -4.18 -1.23 10.78
N PHE A 158 -4.65 -1.23 12.03
CA PHE A 158 -6.02 -1.50 12.42
C PHE A 158 -6.74 -0.22 12.89
N SER A 159 -6.41 0.92 12.27
CA SER A 159 -7.09 2.20 12.50
C SER A 159 -6.96 2.74 13.93
N ALA A 160 -5.81 2.50 14.59
CA ALA A 160 -5.54 3.00 15.94
C ALA A 160 -5.78 4.53 16.08
N GLY A 161 -5.44 5.30 15.05
CA GLY A 161 -5.68 6.74 14.99
C GLY A 161 -7.14 7.16 14.78
N LYS A 162 -8.06 6.21 14.58
CA LYS A 162 -9.51 6.43 14.40
C LYS A 162 -10.36 5.58 15.34
N GLY A 163 -9.81 5.20 16.50
CA GLY A 163 -10.53 4.44 17.52
C GLY A 163 -10.52 2.92 17.33
N GLY A 164 -9.82 2.41 16.31
CA GLY A 164 -9.48 1.00 16.20
C GLY A 164 -8.36 0.60 17.18
N PRO A 165 -8.02 -0.70 17.28
CA PRO A 165 -6.96 -1.16 18.17
C PRO A 165 -5.56 -0.82 17.66
N LEU A 166 -4.64 -0.57 18.60
CA LEU A 166 -3.22 -0.65 18.31
C LEU A 166 -2.81 -2.12 18.24
N MET A 167 -2.20 -2.50 17.12
CA MET A 167 -1.82 -3.88 16.83
C MET A 167 -0.34 -3.94 16.44
N ALA A 168 0.30 -5.06 16.70
CA ALA A 168 1.61 -5.38 16.15
C ALA A 168 1.63 -6.82 15.64
N TYR A 169 2.58 -7.14 14.77
CA TYR A 169 2.93 -8.51 14.42
C TYR A 169 4.18 -8.93 15.20
N ARG A 170 4.13 -10.10 15.84
CA ARG A 170 5.30 -10.68 16.53
C ARG A 170 6.03 -11.63 15.60
N TRP A 171 7.08 -11.15 14.94
CA TRP A 171 8.01 -11.96 14.13
C TRP A 171 9.12 -12.56 15.01
N THR A 172 9.56 -13.78 14.69
CA THR A 172 10.67 -14.48 15.37
C THR A 172 11.59 -15.12 14.33
N GLU A 173 12.85 -15.39 14.66
CA GLU A 173 13.83 -16.00 13.74
C GLU A 173 13.39 -17.34 13.14
N ASP A 174 12.54 -18.11 13.86
CA ASP A 174 11.98 -19.37 13.38
C ASP A 174 10.82 -19.21 12.37
N ASP A 175 10.37 -17.98 12.12
CA ASP A 175 9.25 -17.72 11.21
C ASP A 175 9.67 -17.77 9.74
N VAL A 176 8.93 -18.56 8.97
CA VAL A 176 9.06 -18.63 7.52
C VAL A 176 7.78 -18.19 6.80
N GLU A 177 6.66 -18.08 7.52
CA GLU A 177 5.34 -17.72 6.99
C GLU A 177 4.54 -16.88 7.99
N LEU A 178 3.50 -16.20 7.50
CA LEU A 178 2.61 -15.39 8.33
C LEU A 178 1.53 -16.23 9.05
N ASP A 179 1.35 -15.98 10.35
CA ASP A 179 0.27 -16.56 11.17
C ASP A 179 -0.57 -15.47 11.83
N SER A 180 -1.88 -15.50 11.59
CA SER A 180 -2.87 -14.63 12.25
C SER A 180 -2.80 -14.62 13.79
N LYS A 181 -2.34 -15.71 14.42
CA LYS A 181 -2.17 -15.79 15.89
C LYS A 181 -1.05 -14.89 16.39
N LYS A 182 -0.11 -14.49 15.53
CA LYS A 182 1.00 -13.59 15.86
C LYS A 182 0.66 -12.11 15.68
N LEU A 183 -0.55 -11.77 15.23
CA LEU A 183 -1.10 -10.42 15.37
C LEU A 183 -1.54 -10.21 16.83
N ILE A 184 -0.88 -9.28 17.52
CA ILE A 184 -1.10 -8.98 18.93
C ILE A 184 -1.80 -7.64 19.07
N ARG A 185 -2.81 -7.58 19.94
CA ARG A 185 -3.54 -6.37 20.31
C ARG A 185 -2.98 -5.81 21.62
N PHE A 186 -2.78 -4.51 21.68
CA PHE A 186 -2.42 -3.78 22.91
C PHE A 186 -3.65 -3.14 23.56
#